data_AF-A0A7Z9Q6Z8-F1
#
_entry.id   AF-A0A7Z9Q6Z8-F1
#
_cell.length_a   1.000
_cell.length_b   1.000
_cell.length_c   1.000
_cell.angle_alpha   90.00
_cell.angle_beta   90.00
_cell.angle_gamma   90.00
#
_symmetry.space_group_name_H-M   'P 1'
#
loop_
_entity.id
_entity.type
_entity.pdbx_description
1 polymer ?
#
loop_
_entity_poly.entity_id
_entity_poly.type
_entity_poly.pdbx_seq_one_letter_code
_entity_poly.pdbx_strand_id
1 'polypeptide(L)'
;MKKLGPDYYNISDELTEEELLIQQTAHDFVQNEFIPVIKEHFEQGTFPMELVSKLGELGFMGSALPVESGGAGVSNVAYGLILHELERGDSGLRSFASVQGSLVMYPIHAFGSVEQKEKWLPGLGKGELIGCFGLTEPNFGSNAEGMATTAKRNGDDWIINGSKMWITNGSIADVAVVWAKDEDDVVRGFLLEKGMDGYSSNDIHGKLSLR
;
A
#
# COMPACT_ATOMS: atom_id res chain seq x y z
N MET A 1 -24.15 -5.60 2.93
CA MET A 1 -25.00 -4.54 2.35
C MET A 1 -26.12 -5.19 1.57
N LYS A 2 -27.32 -4.60 1.55
CA LYS A 2 -28.60 -5.29 1.22
C LYS A 2 -28.56 -6.23 0.01
N LYS A 3 -27.73 -5.95 -1.00
CA LYS A 3 -27.56 -6.77 -2.21
C LYS A 3 -26.39 -7.77 -2.18
N LEU A 4 -25.37 -7.52 -1.37
CA LEU A 4 -24.09 -8.25 -1.34
C LEU A 4 -23.93 -9.16 -0.11
N GLY A 5 -24.86 -9.10 0.84
CA GLY A 5 -24.82 -9.91 2.06
C GLY A 5 -25.72 -9.36 3.17
N PRO A 6 -25.66 -9.94 4.38
CA PRO A 6 -26.48 -9.49 5.49
C PRO A 6 -26.20 -8.02 5.82
N ASP A 7 -27.26 -7.30 6.16
CA ASP A 7 -27.22 -5.91 6.59
C ASP A 7 -28.29 -5.66 7.66
N TYR A 8 -28.04 -6.24 8.84
CA TYR A 8 -29.03 -6.29 9.92
C TYR A 8 -29.40 -4.90 10.47
N TYR A 9 -28.49 -3.93 10.33
CA TYR A 9 -28.70 -2.55 10.82
C TYR A 9 -28.97 -1.56 9.68
N ASN A 10 -29.21 -2.05 8.45
CA ASN A 10 -29.45 -1.22 7.28
C ASN A 10 -28.36 -0.16 7.06
N ILE A 11 -27.09 -0.50 7.30
CA ILE A 11 -25.95 0.40 7.09
C ILE A 11 -25.93 0.91 5.64
N SER A 12 -26.41 0.10 4.69
CA SER A 12 -26.52 0.52 3.28
C SER A 12 -27.39 1.76 3.08
N ASP A 13 -28.37 2.03 3.96
CA ASP A 13 -29.27 3.17 3.83
C ASP A 13 -28.63 4.50 4.25
N GLU A 14 -27.50 4.43 4.97
CA GLU A 14 -26.69 5.58 5.39
C GLU A 14 -25.60 5.94 4.36
N LEU A 15 -25.47 5.16 3.28
CA LEU A 15 -24.48 5.36 2.23
C LEU A 15 -25.06 6.09 1.04
N THR A 16 -24.24 6.92 0.41
CA THR A 16 -24.61 7.62 -0.82
C THR A 16 -24.72 6.67 -2.01
N GLU A 17 -25.45 7.08 -3.06
CA GLU A 17 -25.53 6.31 -4.31
C GLU A 17 -24.15 6.10 -4.96
N GLU A 18 -23.27 7.09 -4.85
CA GLU A 18 -21.89 7.02 -5.32
C GLU A 18 -21.08 5.96 -4.54
N GLU A 19 -21.14 5.97 -3.22
CA GLU A 19 -20.48 4.97 -2.37
C GLU A 19 -20.98 3.54 -2.64
N LEU A 20 -22.29 3.40 -2.84
CA LEU A 20 -22.93 2.13 -3.22
C LEU A 20 -22.43 1.63 -4.58
N LEU A 21 -22.30 2.51 -5.57
CA LEU A 21 -21.81 2.17 -6.90
C LEU A 21 -20.32 1.81 -6.87
N ILE A 22 -19.50 2.55 -6.12
CA ILE A 22 -18.09 2.26 -5.93
C ILE A 22 -17.91 0.90 -5.28
N GLN A 23 -18.68 0.60 -4.23
CA GLN A 23 -18.63 -0.72 -3.60
C GLN A 23 -19.00 -1.83 -4.59
N GLN A 24 -20.10 -1.66 -5.35
CA GLN A 24 -20.50 -2.65 -6.34
C GLN A 24 -19.41 -2.89 -7.38
N THR A 25 -18.73 -1.82 -7.84
CA THR A 25 -17.61 -1.93 -8.78
C THR A 25 -16.44 -2.73 -8.18
N ALA A 26 -16.10 -2.48 -6.92
CA ALA A 26 -15.06 -3.23 -6.21
C ALA A 26 -15.46 -4.70 -6.01
N HIS A 27 -16.73 -4.95 -5.68
CA HIS A 27 -17.30 -6.29 -5.57
C HIS A 27 -17.18 -7.07 -6.89
N ASP A 28 -17.61 -6.45 -8.00
CA ASP A 28 -17.61 -7.08 -9.32
C ASP A 28 -16.17 -7.39 -9.79
N PHE A 29 -15.22 -6.49 -9.54
CA PHE A 29 -13.80 -6.76 -9.79
C PHE A 29 -13.32 -7.99 -8.99
N VAL A 30 -13.63 -8.05 -7.69
CA VAL A 30 -13.21 -9.16 -6.84
C VAL A 30 -13.81 -10.48 -7.32
N GLN A 31 -15.11 -10.53 -7.61
CA GLN A 31 -15.78 -11.76 -8.04
C GLN A 31 -15.31 -12.23 -9.42
N ASN A 32 -15.17 -11.32 -10.38
CA ASN A 32 -14.94 -11.69 -11.77
C ASN A 32 -13.46 -11.86 -12.12
N GLU A 33 -12.55 -11.18 -11.41
CA GLU A 33 -11.13 -11.09 -11.79
C GLU A 33 -10.22 -11.73 -10.75
N PHE A 34 -10.50 -11.51 -9.46
CA PHE A 34 -9.59 -11.94 -8.39
C PHE A 34 -9.91 -13.34 -7.84
N ILE A 35 -11.18 -13.62 -7.52
CA ILE A 35 -11.63 -14.93 -7.00
C ILE A 35 -11.20 -16.11 -7.91
N PRO A 36 -11.23 -16.00 -9.26
CA PRO A 36 -10.79 -17.10 -10.11
C PRO A 36 -9.31 -17.48 -9.96
N VAL A 37 -8.44 -16.55 -9.55
CA VAL A 37 -6.98 -16.75 -9.54
C VAL A 37 -6.39 -16.92 -8.14
N ILE A 38 -7.05 -16.40 -7.09
CA ILE A 38 -6.46 -16.31 -5.74
C ILE A 38 -6.07 -17.66 -5.14
N LYS A 39 -6.80 -18.74 -5.42
CA LYS A 39 -6.48 -20.06 -4.85
C LYS A 39 -5.07 -20.51 -5.23
N GLU A 40 -4.71 -20.41 -6.50
CA GLU A 40 -3.40 -20.83 -7.00
C GLU A 40 -2.29 -19.93 -6.42
N HIS A 41 -2.50 -18.62 -6.45
CA HIS A 41 -1.57 -17.64 -5.86
C HIS A 41 -1.32 -17.88 -4.37
N PHE A 42 -2.37 -18.13 -3.59
CA PHE A 42 -2.24 -18.42 -2.17
C PHE A 42 -1.47 -19.72 -1.91
N GLU A 43 -1.75 -20.79 -2.67
CA GLU A 43 -1.02 -22.07 -2.56
C GLU A 43 0.46 -21.89 -2.89
N GLN A 44 0.79 -21.15 -3.95
CA GLN A 44 2.17 -20.91 -4.40
C GLN A 44 2.91 -19.83 -3.58
N GLY A 45 2.20 -18.99 -2.82
CA GLY A 45 2.79 -17.85 -2.13
C GLY A 45 3.28 -16.77 -3.10
N THR A 46 2.47 -16.48 -4.12
CA THR A 46 2.73 -15.45 -5.13
C THR A 46 1.58 -14.44 -5.16
N PHE A 47 1.79 -13.28 -5.77
CA PHE A 47 0.77 -12.26 -5.96
C PHE A 47 0.36 -12.14 -7.44
N PRO A 48 -0.93 -11.96 -7.78
CA PRO A 48 -1.40 -11.76 -9.15
C PRO A 48 -1.00 -10.38 -9.67
N MET A 49 0.25 -10.24 -10.11
CA MET A 49 0.85 -8.96 -10.56
C MET A 49 0.10 -8.34 -11.73
N GLU A 50 -0.51 -9.16 -12.59
CA GLU A 50 -1.33 -8.73 -13.71
C GLU A 50 -2.57 -7.92 -13.30
N LEU A 51 -3.01 -8.02 -12.04
CA LEU A 51 -4.16 -7.27 -11.54
C LEU A 51 -3.78 -5.88 -11.00
N VAL A 52 -2.48 -5.58 -10.83
CA VAL A 52 -2.02 -4.30 -10.26
C VAL A 52 -2.42 -3.12 -11.12
N SER A 53 -2.22 -3.19 -12.44
CA SER A 53 -2.63 -2.11 -13.35
C SER A 53 -4.15 -1.91 -13.31
N LYS A 54 -4.93 -2.99 -13.20
CA LYS A 54 -6.38 -2.94 -13.12
C LYS A 54 -6.88 -2.30 -11.82
N LEU A 55 -6.21 -2.56 -10.69
CA LEU A 55 -6.46 -1.83 -9.44
C LEU A 55 -6.22 -0.33 -9.61
N GLY A 56 -5.20 0.06 -10.37
CA GLY A 56 -4.89 1.45 -10.68
C GLY A 56 -5.91 2.10 -11.61
N GLU A 57 -6.31 1.42 -12.68
CA GLU A 57 -7.34 1.86 -13.63
C GLU A 57 -8.69 2.10 -12.94
N LEU A 58 -9.04 1.25 -11.98
CA LEU A 58 -10.26 1.38 -11.17
C LEU A 58 -10.14 2.40 -10.02
N GLY A 59 -8.93 2.94 -9.78
CA GLY A 59 -8.67 3.89 -8.70
C GLY A 59 -8.81 3.29 -7.30
N PHE A 60 -8.51 2.01 -7.10
CA PHE A 60 -8.69 1.29 -5.84
C PHE A 60 -7.52 1.43 -4.86
N MET A 61 -6.45 2.12 -5.25
CA MET A 61 -5.28 2.37 -4.43
C MET A 61 -5.19 3.85 -4.09
N GLY A 62 -5.23 4.19 -2.80
CA GLY A 62 -5.19 5.59 -2.36
C GLY A 62 -6.40 6.40 -2.85
N SER A 63 -7.57 5.75 -3.00
CA SER A 63 -8.77 6.33 -3.64
C SER A 63 -9.20 7.68 -3.05
N ALA A 64 -9.04 7.85 -1.73
CA ALA A 64 -9.40 9.08 -1.03
C ALA A 64 -8.39 10.23 -1.22
N LEU A 65 -7.22 9.98 -1.83
CA LEU A 65 -6.28 11.03 -2.18
C LEU A 65 -6.83 11.86 -3.35
N PRO A 66 -6.45 13.16 -3.43
CA PRO A 66 -6.79 13.99 -4.58
C PRO A 66 -6.30 13.41 -5.91
N VAL A 67 -6.97 13.78 -7.00
CA VAL A 67 -6.64 13.30 -8.36
C VAL A 67 -5.22 13.68 -8.76
N GLU A 68 -4.75 14.88 -8.40
CA GLU A 68 -3.37 15.33 -8.60
C GLU A 68 -2.33 14.49 -7.85
N SER A 69 -2.78 13.69 -6.88
CA SER A 69 -1.96 12.77 -6.08
C SER A 69 -2.13 11.31 -6.50
N GLY A 70 -2.69 11.07 -7.68
CA GLY A 70 -2.90 9.73 -8.24
C GLY A 70 -4.07 8.97 -7.61
N GLY A 71 -4.86 9.61 -6.74
CA GLY A 71 -6.08 9.04 -6.18
C GLY A 71 -7.32 9.31 -7.05
N ALA A 72 -8.49 8.91 -6.53
CA ALA A 72 -9.78 9.11 -7.19
C ALA A 72 -10.56 10.31 -6.63
N GLY A 73 -10.08 10.94 -5.55
CA GLY A 73 -10.76 12.04 -4.87
C GLY A 73 -12.07 11.66 -4.19
N VAL A 74 -12.29 10.37 -3.90
CA VAL A 74 -13.54 9.87 -3.30
C VAL A 74 -13.53 10.01 -1.77
N SER A 75 -14.68 9.80 -1.13
CA SER A 75 -14.79 9.87 0.33
C SER A 75 -13.95 8.77 1.02
N ASN A 76 -13.56 9.00 2.28
CA ASN A 76 -12.93 7.95 3.10
C ASN A 76 -13.86 6.75 3.35
N VAL A 77 -15.19 6.98 3.33
CA VAL A 77 -16.18 5.90 3.42
C VAL A 77 -16.12 5.05 2.15
N ALA A 78 -16.10 5.66 0.96
CA ALA A 78 -15.90 4.95 -0.30
C ALA A 78 -14.59 4.16 -0.33
N TYR A 79 -13.48 4.74 0.12
CA TYR A 79 -12.21 4.02 0.23
C TYR A 79 -12.29 2.83 1.19
N GLY A 80 -12.95 2.99 2.34
CA GLY A 80 -13.22 1.88 3.27
C GLY A 80 -14.05 0.76 2.65
N LEU A 81 -15.07 1.12 1.85
CA LEU A 81 -15.91 0.15 1.12
C LEU A 81 -15.13 -0.61 0.05
N ILE A 82 -14.23 0.06 -0.67
CA ILE A 82 -13.31 -0.60 -1.62
C ILE A 82 -12.46 -1.63 -0.88
N LEU A 83 -11.75 -1.23 0.18
CA LEU A 83 -10.89 -2.14 0.94
C LEU A 83 -11.68 -3.31 1.55
N HIS A 84 -12.91 -3.07 2.00
CA HIS A 84 -13.81 -4.11 2.50
C HIS A 84 -14.12 -5.17 1.45
N GLU A 85 -14.43 -4.76 0.21
CA GLU A 85 -14.69 -5.72 -0.87
C GLU A 85 -13.40 -6.43 -1.33
N LEU A 86 -12.26 -5.74 -1.39
CA LEU A 86 -10.97 -6.38 -1.69
C LEU A 86 -10.67 -7.49 -0.66
N GLU A 87 -10.92 -7.25 0.63
CA GLU A 87 -10.70 -8.23 1.70
C GLU A 87 -11.75 -9.35 1.71
N ARG A 88 -12.94 -9.13 1.15
CA ARG A 88 -13.90 -10.22 0.87
C ARG A 88 -13.29 -11.25 -0.08
N GLY A 89 -12.41 -10.81 -0.98
CA GLY A 89 -11.62 -11.69 -1.84
C GLY A 89 -10.51 -12.38 -1.05
N ASP A 90 -9.54 -11.59 -0.56
CA ASP A 90 -8.43 -12.05 0.28
C ASP A 90 -7.72 -10.88 0.96
N SER A 91 -7.26 -11.10 2.19
CA SER A 91 -6.56 -10.07 2.97
C SER A 91 -5.21 -9.65 2.35
N GLY A 92 -4.58 -10.48 1.52
CA GLY A 92 -3.37 -10.16 0.77
C GLY A 92 -3.60 -9.07 -0.28
N LEU A 93 -4.71 -9.16 -1.03
CA LEU A 93 -5.13 -8.13 -1.99
C LEU A 93 -5.39 -6.79 -1.31
N ARG A 94 -6.16 -6.79 -0.22
CA ARG A 94 -6.42 -5.59 0.57
C ARG A 94 -5.12 -5.04 1.17
N SER A 95 -4.19 -5.90 1.61
CA SER A 95 -2.89 -5.49 2.15
C SER A 95 -2.04 -4.78 1.10
N PHE A 96 -1.99 -5.30 -0.13
CA PHE A 96 -1.31 -4.66 -1.25
C PHE A 96 -1.84 -3.24 -1.48
N ALA A 97 -3.17 -3.10 -1.64
CA ALA A 97 -3.81 -1.81 -1.88
C ALA A 97 -3.63 -0.81 -0.71
N SER A 98 -3.68 -1.31 0.52
CA SER A 98 -3.48 -0.48 1.74
C SER A 98 -2.07 0.07 1.82
N VAL A 99 -1.06 -0.75 1.51
CA VAL A 99 0.34 -0.31 1.49
C VAL A 99 0.54 0.74 0.41
N GLN A 100 0.08 0.47 -0.81
CA GLN A 100 0.20 1.40 -1.93
C GLN A 100 -0.44 2.75 -1.61
N GLY A 101 -1.71 2.76 -1.22
CA GLY A 101 -2.47 3.98 -0.99
C GLY A 101 -2.08 4.70 0.31
N SER A 102 -2.28 4.04 1.44
CA SER A 102 -2.23 4.68 2.75
C SER A 102 -0.82 4.76 3.33
N LEU A 103 0.10 3.88 2.93
CA LEU A 103 1.46 3.85 3.49
C LEU A 103 2.51 4.38 2.52
N VAL A 104 2.24 4.49 1.23
CA VAL A 104 3.19 5.03 0.25
C VAL A 104 2.69 6.33 -0.35
N MET A 105 1.55 6.31 -1.05
CA MET A 105 1.03 7.51 -1.71
C MET A 105 0.69 8.60 -0.69
N TYR A 106 0.03 8.26 0.42
CA TYR A 106 -0.33 9.25 1.45
C TYR A 106 0.87 10.00 2.05
N PRO A 107 1.94 9.36 2.56
CA PRO A 107 3.08 10.13 3.10
C PRO A 107 3.82 10.94 2.03
N ILE A 108 3.91 10.47 0.78
CA ILE A 108 4.46 11.28 -0.33
C ILE A 108 3.57 12.50 -0.59
N HIS A 109 2.25 12.32 -0.63
CA HIS A 109 1.29 13.41 -0.77
C HIS A 109 1.37 14.41 0.39
N ALA A 110 1.41 13.95 1.62
CA ALA A 110 1.32 14.78 2.81
C ALA A 110 2.65 15.49 3.14
N PHE A 111 3.78 14.80 2.96
CA PHE A 111 5.08 15.23 3.49
C PHE A 111 6.15 15.41 2.42
N GLY A 112 5.91 14.93 1.19
CA GLY A 112 6.87 15.05 0.11
C GLY A 112 6.96 16.46 -0.47
N SER A 113 8.10 16.75 -1.11
CA SER A 113 8.27 17.95 -1.93
C SER A 113 7.41 17.90 -3.20
N VAL A 114 7.30 19.01 -3.92
CA VAL A 114 6.58 19.05 -5.20
C VAL A 114 7.20 18.07 -6.20
N GLU A 115 8.53 18.04 -6.28
CA GLU A 115 9.28 17.17 -7.17
C GLU A 115 9.07 15.69 -6.84
N GLN A 116 8.98 15.34 -5.55
CA GLN A 116 8.69 13.96 -5.12
C GLN A 116 7.27 13.54 -5.48
N LYS A 117 6.28 14.44 -5.32
CA LYS A 117 4.89 14.17 -5.69
C LYS A 117 4.76 13.94 -7.19
N GLU A 118 5.34 14.84 -7.99
CA GLU A 118 5.31 14.75 -9.46
C GLU A 118 6.01 13.49 -9.98
N LYS A 119 7.14 13.09 -9.36
CA LYS A 119 7.87 11.89 -9.76
C LYS A 119 7.08 10.60 -9.48
N TRP A 120 6.48 10.48 -8.29
CA TRP A 120 6.01 9.17 -7.80
C TRP A 120 4.50 8.96 -7.90
N LEU A 121 3.70 9.95 -7.52
CA LEU A 121 2.26 9.76 -7.30
C LEU A 121 1.49 9.32 -8.56
N PRO A 122 1.75 9.89 -9.76
CA PRO A 122 1.04 9.46 -10.97
C PRO A 122 1.27 7.99 -11.31
N GLY A 123 2.51 7.49 -11.20
CA GLY A 123 2.83 6.10 -11.50
C GLY A 123 2.32 5.14 -10.42
N LEU A 124 2.39 5.53 -9.14
CA LEU A 124 1.86 4.75 -8.02
C LEU A 124 0.34 4.60 -8.10
N GLY A 125 -0.39 5.67 -8.42
CA GLY A 125 -1.84 5.65 -8.54
C GLY A 125 -2.35 4.76 -9.67
N LYS A 126 -1.62 4.73 -10.80
CA LYS A 126 -1.94 3.86 -11.95
C LYS A 126 -1.50 2.41 -11.77
N GLY A 127 -0.75 2.09 -10.72
CA GLY A 127 -0.14 0.76 -10.55
C GLY A 127 1.01 0.47 -11.52
N GLU A 128 1.57 1.51 -12.16
CA GLU A 128 2.78 1.39 -12.99
C GLU A 128 4.04 1.27 -12.14
N LEU A 129 3.99 1.82 -10.92
CA LEU A 129 5.01 1.73 -9.89
C LEU A 129 4.41 1.09 -8.65
N ILE A 130 5.21 0.30 -7.93
CA ILE A 130 4.81 -0.34 -6.68
C ILE A 130 5.62 0.23 -5.52
N GLY A 131 4.91 0.56 -4.44
CA GLY A 131 5.49 1.06 -3.22
C GLY A 131 5.53 0.02 -2.11
N CYS A 132 6.49 0.19 -1.19
CA CYS A 132 6.47 -0.47 0.11
C CYS A 132 6.81 0.51 1.26
N PHE A 133 6.52 0.09 2.50
CA PHE A 133 6.67 0.91 3.69
C PHE A 133 7.56 0.25 4.74
N GLY A 134 8.76 0.78 4.93
CA GLY A 134 9.80 0.27 5.82
C GLY A 134 9.81 0.95 7.18
N LEU A 135 9.03 0.43 8.14
CA LEU A 135 9.03 0.88 9.53
C LEU A 135 9.56 -0.19 10.49
N THR A 136 8.86 -1.33 10.54
CA THR A 136 9.12 -2.47 11.42
C THR A 136 10.51 -3.07 11.19
N GLU A 137 11.16 -3.47 12.27
CA GLU A 137 12.50 -4.09 12.28
C GLU A 137 12.48 -5.42 13.04
N PRO A 138 13.48 -6.30 12.86
CA PRO A 138 13.51 -7.61 13.54
C PRO A 138 13.35 -7.53 15.07
N ASN A 139 13.90 -6.48 15.69
CA ASN A 139 13.87 -6.27 17.14
C ASN A 139 12.84 -5.19 17.57
N PHE A 140 12.15 -4.54 16.62
CA PHE A 140 11.27 -3.40 16.88
C PHE A 140 10.00 -3.49 16.03
N GLY A 141 8.96 -4.09 16.62
CA GLY A 141 7.60 -4.11 16.07
C GLY A 141 6.70 -3.07 16.74
N SER A 142 6.16 -3.40 17.92
CA SER A 142 5.26 -2.51 18.66
C SER A 142 5.94 -1.23 19.18
N ASN A 143 7.26 -1.24 19.37
CA ASN A 143 8.05 -0.07 19.77
C ASN A 143 8.85 0.47 18.57
N ALA A 144 8.17 1.18 17.67
CA ALA A 144 8.81 1.73 16.47
C ALA A 144 9.80 2.87 16.78
N GLU A 145 9.58 3.65 17.85
CA GLU A 145 10.51 4.73 18.27
C GLU A 145 11.89 4.19 18.67
N GLY A 146 11.94 2.94 19.12
CA GLY A 146 13.16 2.22 19.44
C GLY A 146 14.02 1.81 18.24
N MET A 147 13.59 2.08 17.00
CA MET A 147 14.25 1.59 15.78
C MET A 147 15.77 1.84 15.76
N ALA A 148 16.48 0.87 15.19
CA ALA A 148 17.93 0.86 15.04
C ALA A 148 18.40 1.32 13.66
N THR A 149 17.51 1.39 12.66
CA THR A 149 17.88 1.97 11.35
C THR A 149 18.25 3.43 11.52
N THR A 150 19.47 3.77 11.09
CA THR A 150 20.06 5.11 11.20
C THR A 150 20.11 5.82 9.86
N ALA A 151 20.04 7.15 9.89
CA ALA A 151 20.29 8.03 8.75
C ALA A 151 21.34 9.07 9.14
N LYS A 152 22.52 9.02 8.52
CA LYS A 152 23.61 9.97 8.79
C LYS A 152 23.79 10.91 7.63
N ARG A 153 24.01 12.19 7.90
CA ARG A 153 24.23 13.18 6.85
C ARG A 153 25.63 13.02 6.26
N ASN A 154 25.74 13.04 4.94
CA ASN A 154 27.02 13.00 4.22
C ASN A 154 27.01 14.05 3.11
N GLY A 155 27.45 15.27 3.44
CA GLY A 155 27.33 16.42 2.54
C GLY A 155 25.85 16.77 2.31
N ASP A 156 25.42 16.72 1.05
CA ASP A 156 24.03 16.94 0.64
C ASP A 156 23.19 15.65 0.63
N ASP A 157 23.83 14.50 0.83
CA ASP A 157 23.20 13.18 0.82
C ASP A 157 22.98 12.61 2.23
N TRP A 158 22.28 11.47 2.28
CA TRP A 158 22.06 10.67 3.48
C TRP A 158 22.58 9.24 3.29
N ILE A 159 23.25 8.72 4.30
CA ILE A 159 23.62 7.30 4.37
C ILE A 159 22.68 6.61 5.34
N ILE A 160 21.86 5.69 4.84
CA ILE A 160 20.91 4.91 5.63
C ILE A 160 21.49 3.53 5.90
N ASN A 161 21.55 3.12 7.17
CA ASN A 161 22.03 1.80 7.59
C ASN A 161 21.03 1.13 8.52
N GLY A 162 20.54 -0.04 8.14
CA GLY A 162 19.67 -0.87 8.96
C GLY A 162 18.96 -1.95 8.16
N SER A 163 18.01 -2.61 8.81
CA SER A 163 17.21 -3.67 8.19
C SER A 163 15.75 -3.55 8.61
N LYS A 164 14.84 -3.55 7.64
CA LYS A 164 13.40 -3.60 7.86
C LYS A 164 12.89 -5.02 7.68
N MET A 165 11.80 -5.38 8.37
CA MET A 165 11.27 -6.74 8.38
C MET A 165 9.74 -6.74 8.26
N TRP A 166 9.20 -7.78 7.62
CA TRP A 166 7.76 -7.95 7.35
C TRP A 166 7.17 -6.87 6.45
N ILE A 167 7.95 -6.47 5.43
CA ILE A 167 7.58 -5.38 4.53
C ILE A 167 6.78 -5.93 3.36
N THR A 168 5.45 -5.78 3.45
CA THR A 168 4.55 -6.03 2.33
C THR A 168 5.00 -5.23 1.10
N ASN A 169 4.99 -5.87 -0.06
CA ASN A 169 5.51 -5.38 -1.35
C ASN A 169 7.04 -5.20 -1.43
N GLY A 170 7.81 -5.46 -0.37
CA GLY A 170 9.24 -5.08 -0.31
C GLY A 170 10.13 -5.66 -1.43
N SER A 171 9.87 -6.87 -1.89
CA SER A 171 10.64 -7.51 -2.98
C SER A 171 10.23 -7.04 -4.38
N ILE A 172 9.01 -6.53 -4.54
CA ILE A 172 8.45 -6.09 -5.82
C ILE A 172 8.39 -4.57 -5.96
N ALA A 173 8.64 -3.81 -4.89
CA ALA A 173 8.53 -2.35 -4.90
C ALA A 173 9.64 -1.68 -5.72
N ASP A 174 9.25 -0.64 -6.45
CA ASP A 174 10.12 0.31 -7.16
C ASP A 174 10.58 1.43 -6.22
N VAL A 175 9.74 1.80 -5.24
CA VAL A 175 10.04 2.81 -4.22
C VAL A 175 9.70 2.31 -2.82
N ALA A 176 10.61 2.55 -1.87
CA ALA A 176 10.41 2.25 -0.47
C ALA A 176 10.35 3.55 0.35
N VAL A 177 9.26 3.75 1.09
CA VAL A 177 9.16 4.78 2.13
C VAL A 177 9.77 4.21 3.40
N VAL A 178 11.01 4.58 3.71
CA VAL A 178 11.78 4.04 4.84
C VAL A 178 11.86 5.08 5.96
N TRP A 179 11.57 4.64 7.18
CA TRP A 179 11.75 5.45 8.38
C TRP A 179 13.06 5.10 9.07
N ALA A 180 13.87 6.12 9.33
CA ALA A 180 15.18 5.97 9.96
C ALA A 180 15.43 7.13 10.93
N LYS A 181 16.24 6.87 11.96
CA LYS A 181 16.59 7.82 13.00
C LYS A 181 17.85 8.58 12.64
N ASP A 182 17.80 9.91 12.70
CA ASP A 182 18.98 10.75 12.45
C ASP A 182 19.92 10.85 13.67
N GLU A 183 20.97 11.66 13.55
CA GLU A 183 21.98 11.85 14.59
C GLU A 183 21.46 12.60 15.84
N ASP A 184 20.28 13.23 15.74
CA ASP A 184 19.58 13.93 16.83
C ASP A 184 18.45 13.07 17.43
N ASP A 185 18.45 11.76 17.15
CA ASP A 185 17.40 10.80 17.53
C ASP A 185 16.01 11.09 16.93
N VAL A 186 15.92 11.91 15.87
CA VAL A 186 14.66 12.25 15.19
C VAL A 186 14.38 11.24 14.07
N VAL A 187 13.19 10.65 14.09
CA VAL A 187 12.73 9.75 13.02
C VAL A 187 12.30 10.57 11.80
N ARG A 188 12.90 10.27 10.63
CA ARG A 188 12.60 10.90 9.34
C ARG A 188 12.22 9.85 8.29
N GLY A 189 11.43 10.29 7.30
CA GLY A 189 11.05 9.47 6.15
C GLY A 189 11.95 9.70 4.95
N PHE A 190 12.36 8.62 4.29
CA PHE A 190 13.24 8.61 3.13
C PHE A 190 12.59 7.82 2.00
N LEU A 191 12.73 8.30 0.76
CA LEU A 191 12.32 7.57 -0.43
C LEU A 191 13.56 6.89 -1.02
N LEU A 192 13.59 5.56 -1.02
CA LEU A 192 14.66 4.76 -1.60
C LEU A 192 14.15 4.05 -2.86
N GLU A 193 14.96 4.07 -3.91
CA GLU A 193 14.64 3.47 -5.20
C GLU A 193 15.25 2.08 -5.32
N LYS A 194 14.51 1.16 -5.95
CA LYS A 194 15.03 -0.16 -6.28
C LYS A 194 16.28 -0.03 -7.13
N GLY A 195 17.34 -0.71 -6.73
CA GLY A 195 18.62 -0.72 -7.46
C GLY A 195 19.62 0.35 -7.03
N MET A 196 19.30 1.19 -6.03
CA MET A 196 20.32 2.03 -5.38
C MET A 196 21.43 1.17 -4.76
N ASP A 197 22.67 1.65 -4.81
CA ASP A 197 23.80 0.96 -4.20
C ASP A 197 23.55 0.73 -2.70
N GLY A 198 23.72 -0.52 -2.25
CA GLY A 198 23.45 -0.93 -0.87
C GLY A 198 21.98 -1.26 -0.56
N TYR A 199 21.04 -1.02 -1.47
CA TYR A 199 19.65 -1.46 -1.33
C TYR A 199 19.51 -2.93 -1.72
N SER A 200 18.91 -3.73 -0.84
CA SER A 200 18.53 -5.11 -1.14
C SER A 200 17.19 -5.46 -0.49
N SER A 201 16.43 -6.33 -1.14
CA SER A 201 15.19 -6.91 -0.62
C SER A 201 15.14 -8.39 -0.95
N ASN A 202 14.54 -9.19 -0.05
CA ASN A 202 14.42 -10.63 -0.20
C ASN A 202 13.00 -11.07 0.17
N ASP A 203 12.51 -12.11 -0.49
CA ASP A 203 11.23 -12.72 -0.15
C ASP A 203 11.30 -13.44 1.20
N ILE A 204 10.20 -13.37 1.95
CA ILE A 204 10.00 -14.16 3.16
C ILE A 204 9.11 -15.36 2.82
N HIS A 205 9.73 -16.54 2.72
CA HIS A 205 9.03 -17.79 2.43
C HIS A 205 8.47 -18.45 3.70
N GLY A 206 7.56 -19.42 3.51
CA GLY A 206 7.01 -20.24 4.61
C GLY A 206 5.91 -19.57 5.44
N LYS A 207 5.38 -18.42 5.00
CA LYS A 207 4.23 -17.77 5.62
C LYS A 207 2.99 -18.67 5.57
N LEU A 208 2.22 -18.70 6.66
CA LEU A 208 0.92 -19.39 6.73
C LEU A 208 -0.28 -18.43 6.64
N SER A 209 -0.02 -17.15 6.39
CA SER A 209 -1.02 -16.10 6.29
C SER A 209 -0.54 -15.04 5.29
N LEU A 210 -1.49 -14.40 4.60
CA LEU A 210 -1.23 -13.39 3.57
C LEU A 210 -0.20 -13.88 2.54
N ARG A 211 -0.32 -15.13 2.10
CA ARG A 211 0.72 -15.85 1.36
C ARG A 211 1.08 -15.15 0.07
#